data_AF-A0AAP0B1D1-F1
#
_entry.id   AF-A0AAP0B1D1-F1
#
_cell.length_a   1.000
_cell.length_b   1.000
_cell.length_c   1.000
_cell.angle_alpha   90.00
_cell.angle_beta   90.00
_cell.angle_gamma   90.00
#
_symmetry.space_group_name_H-M   'P 1'
#
loop_
_entity.id
_entity.type
_entity.pdbx_description
1 polymer ?
#
loop_
_entity_poly.entity_id
_entity_poly.type
_entity_poly.pdbx_seq_one_letter_code
_entity_poly.pdbx_strand_id
1 'polypeptide(L)'
;MNCEACQLKELVLEPHEVREVLRCVLHTIVFHRALGLVRPRDVDCELFEITYVQCGDSDLEKKIEEKIDQFMIWVEKHPNRKCQVSLSFYEVKNKQPSWFISTKIERLYWEQWHINLHVITPKAHGKSLHSKIPVNSQEEASEESSSRRASLEASLREVLFHIIRFVNDKKDHIPPIPNNEVISFPYEITIPRRNWSAGFSKSETANSTELNSRRCFATAAAAAAVSPPPPSLYEQN
;
A
#
# COMPACT_ATOMS: atom_id res chain seq x y z
N MET A 1 8.09 22.20 -2.81
CA MET A 1 6.94 22.02 -1.91
C MET A 1 7.44 21.27 -0.69
N ASN A 2 6.96 21.63 0.50
CA ASN A 2 7.19 20.80 1.67
C ASN A 2 6.25 19.60 1.58
N CYS A 3 6.77 18.39 1.78
CA CYS A 3 5.96 17.20 1.83
C CYS A 3 5.16 17.20 3.15
N GLU A 4 3.83 17.16 3.07
CA GLU A 4 2.98 17.06 4.25
C GLU A 4 2.86 15.59 4.68
N ALA A 5 3.09 15.30 5.96
CA ALA A 5 3.03 13.93 6.49
C ALA A 5 1.93 13.81 7.55
N CYS A 6 1.01 12.86 7.36
CA CYS A 6 -0.04 12.50 8.32
C CYS A 6 0.31 11.19 9.03
N GLN A 7 0.46 11.24 10.36
CA GLN A 7 0.63 10.06 11.20
C GLN A 7 -0.73 9.64 11.76
N LEU A 8 -1.25 8.50 11.31
CA LEU A 8 -2.52 7.99 11.80
C LEU A 8 -2.32 7.25 13.13
N LYS A 9 -3.40 7.23 13.94
CA LYS A 9 -3.45 6.46 15.19
C LYS A 9 -3.10 5.00 14.92
N GLU A 10 -2.33 4.40 15.83
CA GLU A 10 -2.01 2.97 15.75
C GLU A 10 -3.29 2.13 15.92
N LEU A 11 -3.54 1.23 14.97
CA LEU A 11 -4.61 0.25 15.05
C LEU A 11 -4.05 -1.08 15.54
N VAL A 12 -4.70 -1.67 16.53
CA VAL A 12 -4.36 -2.99 17.07
C VAL A 12 -5.36 -4.01 16.55
N LEU A 13 -4.90 -5.01 15.81
CA LEU A 13 -5.78 -5.93 15.09
C LEU A 13 -5.18 -7.33 14.95
N GLU A 14 -6.03 -8.29 14.62
CA GLU A 14 -5.64 -9.66 14.27
C GLU A 14 -5.39 -9.82 12.77
N PRO A 15 -4.64 -10.85 12.34
CA PRO A 15 -4.33 -11.06 10.92
C PRO A 15 -5.55 -11.10 9.99
N HIS A 16 -6.68 -11.65 10.44
CA HIS A 16 -7.90 -11.76 9.64
C HIS A 16 -8.58 -10.40 9.40
N GLU A 17 -8.32 -9.40 10.26
CA GLU A 17 -8.91 -8.06 10.19
C GLU A 17 -8.09 -7.10 9.30
N VAL A 18 -6.81 -7.44 9.04
CA VAL A 18 -5.84 -6.58 8.33
C VAL A 18 -6.35 -6.12 6.97
N ARG A 19 -6.89 -7.06 6.18
CA ARG A 19 -7.33 -6.77 4.81
C ARG A 19 -8.42 -5.71 4.82
N GLU A 20 -9.42 -5.90 5.67
CA GLU A 20 -10.59 -5.02 5.72
C GLU A 20 -10.24 -3.63 6.24
N VAL A 21 -9.43 -3.57 7.30
CA VAL A 21 -8.93 -2.29 7.83
C VAL A 21 -8.12 -1.53 6.78
N LEU A 22 -7.20 -2.19 6.07
CA LEU A 22 -6.37 -1.54 5.06
C LEU A 22 -7.18 -1.08 3.85
N ARG A 23 -8.16 -1.89 3.37
CA ARG A 23 -9.07 -1.46 2.29
C ARG A 23 -9.81 -0.20 2.68
N CYS A 24 -10.44 -0.21 3.85
CA CYS A 24 -11.22 0.91 4.37
C CYS A 24 -10.37 2.20 4.44
N VAL A 25 -9.18 2.12 5.05
CA VAL A 25 -8.29 3.28 5.23
C VAL A 25 -7.72 3.77 3.89
N LEU A 26 -7.17 2.88 3.06
CA LEU A 26 -6.52 3.26 1.80
C LEU A 26 -7.52 3.85 0.81
N HIS A 27 -8.70 3.24 0.65
CA HIS A 27 -9.73 3.77 -0.24
C HIS A 27 -10.26 5.11 0.25
N THR A 28 -10.45 5.29 1.57
CA THR A 28 -10.86 6.59 2.12
C THR A 28 -9.84 7.68 1.78
N ILE A 29 -8.54 7.44 2.01
CA ILE A 29 -7.50 8.43 1.68
C ILE A 29 -7.51 8.76 0.19
N VAL A 30 -7.54 7.73 -0.67
CA VAL A 30 -7.50 7.90 -2.12
C VAL A 30 -8.74 8.61 -2.65
N PHE A 31 -9.93 8.31 -2.11
CA PHE A 31 -11.18 8.98 -2.47
C PHE A 31 -11.13 10.48 -2.15
N HIS A 32 -10.65 10.85 -0.96
CA HIS A 32 -10.49 12.25 -0.57
C HIS A 32 -9.38 13.01 -1.30
N ARG A 33 -8.52 12.30 -2.04
CA ARG A 33 -7.47 12.84 -2.91
C ARG A 33 -7.71 12.58 -4.40
N ALA A 34 -8.89 12.09 -4.74
CA ALA A 34 -9.24 11.85 -6.12
C ALA A 34 -9.39 13.18 -6.87
N LEU A 35 -9.02 13.17 -8.14
CA LEU A 35 -9.08 14.29 -9.05
C LEU A 35 -10.24 14.08 -10.03
N GLY A 36 -10.90 15.17 -10.40
CA GLY A 36 -11.91 15.15 -11.45
C GLY A 36 -13.17 14.36 -11.07
N LEU A 37 -13.74 13.68 -12.07
CA LEU A 37 -15.00 12.96 -11.97
C LEU A 37 -14.76 11.52 -11.50
N VAL A 38 -15.04 11.25 -10.23
CA VAL A 38 -15.13 9.89 -9.67
C VAL A 38 -16.52 9.30 -9.87
N ARG A 39 -16.63 7.96 -9.82
CA ARG A 39 -17.91 7.25 -9.66
C ARG A 39 -17.93 6.64 -8.26
N PRO A 40 -18.36 7.39 -7.24
CA PRO A 40 -18.39 6.91 -5.87
C PRO A 40 -19.17 5.60 -5.77
N ARG A 41 -18.57 4.60 -5.12
CA ARG A 41 -19.24 3.36 -4.75
C ARG A 41 -19.12 3.17 -3.25
N ASP A 42 -20.26 3.08 -2.57
CA ASP A 42 -20.33 2.71 -1.17
C ASP A 42 -19.99 1.22 -1.02
N VAL A 43 -19.14 0.92 -0.04
CA VAL A 43 -18.73 -0.43 0.32
C VAL A 43 -18.86 -0.59 1.82
N ASP A 44 -19.68 -1.55 2.23
CA ASP A 44 -19.82 -1.94 3.62
C ASP A 44 -18.65 -2.83 4.05
N CYS A 45 -18.02 -2.50 5.16
CA CYS A 45 -16.98 -3.32 5.75
C CYS A 45 -17.57 -4.67 6.20
N GLU A 46 -16.95 -5.78 5.81
CA GLU A 46 -17.44 -7.12 6.15
C GLU A 46 -17.37 -7.41 7.67
N LEU A 47 -16.43 -6.77 8.37
CA LEU A 47 -16.13 -7.05 9.78
C LEU A 47 -16.64 -5.98 10.76
N PHE A 48 -17.08 -4.82 10.25
CA PHE A 48 -17.35 -3.63 11.05
C PHE A 48 -18.61 -2.92 10.53
N GLU A 49 -19.35 -2.25 11.41
CA GLU A 49 -20.49 -1.40 11.01
C GLU A 49 -20.00 -0.05 10.46
N ILE A 50 -19.25 -0.10 9.37
CA ILE A 50 -18.61 1.04 8.70
C ILE A 50 -18.84 0.90 7.20
N THR A 51 -19.28 1.97 6.56
CA THR A 51 -19.33 2.09 5.10
C THR A 51 -18.25 3.07 4.65
N TYR A 52 -17.41 2.68 3.70
CA TYR A 52 -16.41 3.56 3.09
C TYR A 52 -16.68 3.69 1.58
N VAL A 53 -16.03 4.67 0.95
CA VAL A 53 -16.26 4.99 -0.46
C VAL A 53 -15.04 4.65 -1.31
N GLN A 54 -15.29 4.05 -2.46
CA GLN A 54 -14.28 3.80 -3.50
C GLN A 54 -14.50 4.72 -4.71
N CYS A 55 -13.44 4.98 -5.48
CA CYS A 55 -13.49 5.86 -6.65
C CYS A 55 -14.18 5.23 -7.88
N GLY A 56 -14.45 3.92 -7.86
CA GLY A 56 -15.02 3.18 -8.98
C GLY A 56 -14.04 2.97 -10.15
N ASP A 57 -12.73 2.98 -9.87
CA ASP A 57 -11.65 2.76 -10.84
C ASP A 57 -11.00 1.39 -10.60
N SER A 58 -11.12 0.49 -11.57
CA SER A 58 -10.69 -0.91 -11.41
C SER A 58 -9.19 -1.07 -11.29
N ASP A 59 -8.40 -0.23 -11.95
CA ASP A 59 -6.94 -0.32 -11.92
C ASP A 59 -6.39 0.13 -10.56
N LEU A 60 -6.97 1.19 -10.00
CA LEU A 60 -6.71 1.66 -8.65
C LEU A 60 -7.11 0.62 -7.61
N GLU A 61 -8.33 0.08 -7.71
CA GLU A 61 -8.83 -0.97 -6.81
C GLU A 61 -7.91 -2.20 -6.82
N LYS A 62 -7.53 -2.68 -8.01
CA LYS A 62 -6.61 -3.81 -8.18
C LYS A 62 -5.24 -3.52 -7.57
N LYS A 63 -4.69 -2.33 -7.79
CA LYS A 63 -3.37 -1.94 -7.24
C LYS A 63 -3.38 -1.87 -5.71
N ILE A 64 -4.48 -1.44 -5.10
CA ILE A 64 -4.64 -1.47 -3.64
C ILE A 64 -4.67 -2.92 -3.16
N GLU A 65 -5.47 -3.79 -3.77
CA GLU A 65 -5.57 -5.19 -3.36
C GLU A 65 -4.23 -5.94 -3.51
N GLU A 66 -3.53 -5.77 -4.62
CA GLU A 66 -2.19 -6.36 -4.83
C GLU A 66 -1.19 -5.95 -3.74
N LYS A 67 -1.30 -4.73 -3.23
CA LYS A 67 -0.46 -4.23 -2.14
C LYS A 67 -0.88 -4.80 -0.80
N ILE A 68 -2.17 -4.96 -0.55
CA ILE A 68 -2.68 -5.64 0.63
C ILE A 68 -2.23 -7.11 0.63
N ASP A 69 -2.29 -7.80 -0.50
CA ASP A 69 -1.78 -9.17 -0.65
C ASP A 69 -0.29 -9.28 -0.31
N GLN A 70 0.53 -8.37 -0.85
CA GLN A 70 1.95 -8.30 -0.51
C GLN A 70 2.18 -8.04 0.99
N PHE A 71 1.33 -7.24 1.62
CA PHE A 71 1.41 -6.95 3.04
C PHE A 71 1.02 -8.17 3.88
N MET A 72 0.01 -8.93 3.47
CA MET A 72 -0.41 -10.15 4.17
C MET A 72 0.71 -11.21 4.18
N ILE A 73 1.41 -11.38 3.05
CA ILE A 73 2.61 -12.25 2.98
C ILE A 73 3.70 -11.77 3.95
N TRP A 74 3.82 -10.46 4.16
CA TRP A 74 4.76 -9.89 5.14
C TRP A 74 4.32 -10.18 6.58
N VAL A 75 3.02 -10.03 6.89
CA VAL A 75 2.44 -10.29 8.22
C VAL A 75 2.66 -11.75 8.64
N GLU A 76 2.45 -12.71 7.74
CA GLU A 76 2.68 -14.14 8.00
C GLU A 76 4.13 -14.43 8.43
N LYS A 77 5.10 -13.71 7.86
CA LYS A 77 6.53 -13.85 8.18
C LYS A 77 6.94 -13.09 9.44
N HIS A 78 6.11 -12.19 9.94
CA HIS A 78 6.42 -11.27 11.03
C HIS A 78 5.24 -11.18 12.03
N PRO A 79 4.84 -12.29 12.68
CA PRO A 79 3.73 -12.29 13.63
C PRO A 79 4.04 -11.43 14.86
N ASN A 80 3.01 -10.86 15.49
CA ASN A 80 3.12 -10.06 16.72
C ASN A 80 4.05 -8.85 16.57
N ARG A 81 3.95 -8.13 15.45
CA ARG A 81 4.80 -6.98 15.14
C ARG A 81 4.00 -5.71 14.95
N LYS A 82 4.59 -4.62 15.45
CA LYS A 82 4.25 -3.27 15.03
C LYS A 82 4.89 -2.98 13.68
N CYS A 83 4.16 -2.29 12.82
CA CYS A 83 4.55 -2.00 11.46
C CYS A 83 3.83 -0.77 10.93
N GLN A 84 4.31 -0.26 9.79
CA GLN A 84 3.74 0.92 9.15
C GLN A 84 3.59 0.67 7.65
N VAL A 85 2.37 0.82 7.15
CA VAL A 85 2.10 0.93 5.72
C VAL A 85 2.07 2.41 5.36
N SER A 86 2.72 2.80 4.26
CA SER A 86 2.74 4.20 3.81
C SER A 86 2.08 4.35 2.45
N LEU A 87 1.15 5.31 2.31
CA LEU A 87 0.62 5.76 1.04
C LEU A 87 1.19 7.15 0.75
N SER A 88 1.89 7.31 -0.37
CA SER A 88 2.58 8.56 -0.72
C SER A 88 2.14 9.05 -2.09
N PHE A 89 1.75 10.32 -2.19
CA PHE A 89 1.44 11.00 -3.44
C PHE A 89 2.64 11.82 -3.92
N TYR A 90 2.87 11.82 -5.23
CA TYR A 90 4.02 12.51 -5.83
C TYR A 90 3.71 13.08 -7.22
N GLU A 91 4.46 14.10 -7.61
CA GLU A 91 4.56 14.55 -9.00
C GLU A 91 5.75 13.85 -9.69
N VAL A 92 5.62 13.60 -10.99
CA VAL A 92 6.72 13.12 -11.82
C VAL A 92 7.34 14.29 -12.54
N LYS A 93 8.60 14.60 -12.24
CA LYS A 93 9.35 15.63 -12.94
C LYS A 93 10.33 14.98 -13.92
N ASN A 94 10.05 15.12 -15.21
CA ASN A 94 11.01 14.80 -16.25
C ASN A 94 12.03 15.94 -16.34
N LYS A 95 13.30 15.67 -16.05
CA LYS A 95 14.38 16.60 -16.37
C LYS A 95 14.61 16.55 -17.88
N GLN A 96 14.78 17.73 -18.49
CA GLN A 96 15.17 17.82 -19.90
C GLN A 96 16.42 16.96 -20.13
N PRO A 97 16.53 16.26 -21.27
CA PRO A 97 17.68 15.46 -21.57
C PRO A 97 18.89 16.39 -21.70
N SER A 98 19.68 16.47 -20.64
CA SER A 98 21.03 17.02 -20.73
C SER A 98 21.84 15.95 -21.45
N TRP A 99 22.41 16.31 -22.60
CA TRP A 99 23.13 15.50 -23.58
C TRP A 99 24.23 14.53 -23.07
N PHE A 100 24.40 14.35 -21.75
CA PHE A 100 25.34 13.43 -21.13
C PHE A 100 24.81 12.63 -19.92
N ILE A 101 23.54 12.76 -19.52
CA ILE A 101 23.02 12.08 -18.31
C ILE A 101 21.69 11.41 -18.64
N SER A 102 21.57 10.12 -18.32
CA SER A 102 20.31 9.37 -18.52
C SER A 102 19.14 10.08 -17.83
N THR A 103 17.96 10.03 -18.46
CA THR A 103 16.74 10.65 -17.93
C THR A 103 16.37 10.02 -16.59
N LYS A 104 16.82 10.62 -15.48
CA LYS A 104 16.41 10.22 -14.14
C LYS A 104 15.02 10.81 -13.89
N ILE A 105 14.00 9.95 -13.93
CA ILE A 105 12.64 10.28 -13.50
C ILE A 105 12.69 10.59 -12.00
N GLU A 106 12.42 11.83 -11.62
CA GLU A 106 12.41 12.27 -10.23
C GLU A 106 10.96 12.31 -9.72
N ARG A 107 10.72 11.66 -8.57
CA ARG A 107 9.44 11.70 -7.86
C ARG A 107 9.50 12.77 -6.78
N LEU A 108 8.62 13.75 -6.85
CA LEU A 108 8.51 14.82 -5.88
C LEU A 108 7.29 14.56 -4.99
N TYR A 109 7.53 14.00 -3.81
CA TYR A 109 6.49 13.69 -2.85
C TYR A 109 5.95 14.96 -2.22
N TRP A 110 4.63 15.10 -2.22
CA TRP A 110 3.93 16.25 -1.66
C TRP A 110 3.02 15.88 -0.49
N GLU A 111 2.63 14.61 -0.37
CA GLU A 111 1.86 14.12 0.77
C GLU A 111 2.16 12.65 1.09
N GLN A 112 2.28 12.32 2.39
CA GLN A 112 2.52 10.97 2.89
C GLN A 112 1.58 10.64 4.05
N TRP A 113 0.97 9.46 3.98
CA TRP A 113 0.09 8.90 4.98
C TRP A 113 0.72 7.68 5.62
N HIS A 114 0.88 7.71 6.94
CA HIS A 114 1.51 6.65 7.70
C HIS A 114 0.44 5.90 8.51
N ILE A 115 0.13 4.69 8.06
CA ILE A 115 -0.87 3.80 8.65
C ILE A 115 -0.15 2.85 9.60
N ASN A 116 -0.22 3.14 10.89
CA ASN A 116 0.45 2.38 11.94
C ASN A 116 -0.41 1.19 12.38
N LEU A 117 0.13 -0.02 12.29
CA LEU A 117 -0.57 -1.26 12.62
C LEU A 117 0.22 -2.07 13.65
N HIS A 118 -0.48 -2.63 14.63
CA HIS A 118 0.05 -3.63 15.56
C HIS A 118 -0.73 -4.93 15.37
N VAL A 119 -0.14 -5.86 14.63
CA VAL A 119 -0.79 -7.13 14.31
C VAL A 119 -0.50 -8.15 15.42
N ILE A 120 -1.53 -8.53 16.17
CA ILE A 120 -1.45 -9.48 17.29
C ILE A 120 -2.07 -10.81 16.87
N THR A 121 -1.36 -11.90 17.09
CA THR A 121 -1.89 -13.26 16.94
C THR A 121 -2.20 -13.80 18.33
N PRO A 122 -3.49 -14.05 18.65
CA PRO A 122 -3.86 -14.67 19.92
C PRO A 122 -3.11 -15.99 20.08
N LYS A 123 -2.52 -16.21 21.26
CA LYS A 123 -1.92 -17.51 21.56
C LYS A 123 -3.05 -18.53 21.65
N ALA A 124 -3.10 -19.48 20.74
CA ALA A 124 -3.95 -20.65 20.90
C ALA A 124 -3.59 -21.29 22.25
N HIS A 125 -4.54 -21.33 23.18
CA HIS A 125 -4.37 -22.01 24.45
C HIS A 125 -3.87 -23.42 24.14
N GLY A 126 -2.64 -23.71 24.57
CA GLY A 126 -2.01 -24.99 24.34
C GLY A 126 -2.95 -26.09 24.81
N LYS A 127 -3.19 -27.08 23.94
CA LYS A 127 -3.91 -28.31 24.27
C LYS A 127 -3.15 -29.03 25.39
N SER A 128 -3.38 -28.64 26.63
CA SER A 128 -3.12 -29.49 27.78
C SER A 128 -4.17 -30.59 27.69
N LEU A 129 -3.76 -31.76 27.19
CA LEU A 129 -4.48 -33.01 27.45
C LEU A 129 -4.67 -33.05 28.97
N HIS A 130 -5.93 -33.11 29.41
CA HIS A 130 -6.35 -33.23 30.81
C HIS A 130 -6.71 -31.92 31.55
N SER A 131 -7.63 -31.12 31.01
CA SER A 131 -8.43 -30.22 31.85
C SER A 131 -9.91 -30.28 31.47
N LYS A 132 -10.76 -30.54 32.46
CA LYS A 132 -12.22 -30.47 32.35
C LYS A 132 -12.56 -29.00 32.07
N ILE A 133 -13.02 -28.69 30.86
CA ILE A 133 -13.39 -27.33 30.44
C ILE A 133 -14.50 -26.83 31.39
N PRO A 134 -14.29 -25.74 32.15
CA PRO A 134 -15.37 -25.09 32.88
C PRO A 134 -16.23 -24.30 31.89
N VAL A 135 -17.56 -24.45 31.99
CA VAL A 135 -18.56 -23.78 31.13
C VAL A 135 -18.38 -22.25 31.06
N ASN A 136 -17.80 -21.62 32.09
CA ASN A 136 -17.47 -20.18 32.13
C ASN A 136 -16.46 -19.72 31.05
N SER A 137 -15.56 -20.61 30.61
CA SER A 137 -14.43 -20.22 29.76
C SER A 137 -14.79 -19.91 28.30
N GLN A 138 -15.96 -20.34 27.84
CA GLN A 138 -16.42 -20.10 26.48
C GLN A 138 -17.19 -18.77 26.33
N GLU A 139 -17.92 -18.37 27.37
CA GLU A 139 -18.63 -17.09 27.42
C GLU A 139 -17.64 -15.93 27.63
N GLU A 140 -16.64 -16.10 28.50
CA GLU A 140 -15.58 -15.10 28.69
C GLU A 140 -14.77 -14.85 27.41
N ALA A 141 -14.47 -15.91 26.64
CA ALA A 141 -13.72 -15.78 25.38
C ALA A 141 -14.53 -15.12 24.25
N SER A 142 -15.85 -15.35 24.20
CA SER A 142 -16.72 -14.72 23.20
C SER A 142 -16.95 -13.24 23.51
N GLU A 143 -17.12 -12.89 24.79
CA GLU A 143 -17.22 -11.51 25.27
C GLU A 143 -15.94 -10.72 25.01
N GLU A 144 -14.76 -11.30 25.33
CA GLU A 144 -13.46 -10.67 25.08
C GLU A 144 -13.25 -10.34 23.59
N SER A 145 -13.55 -11.31 22.72
CA SER A 145 -13.47 -11.12 21.25
C SER A 145 -14.40 -10.02 20.76
N SER A 146 -15.64 -9.98 21.27
CA SER A 146 -16.61 -8.94 20.92
C SER A 146 -16.16 -7.54 21.34
N SER A 147 -15.61 -7.41 22.56
CA SER A 147 -15.09 -6.16 23.11
C SER A 147 -13.87 -5.67 22.35
N ARG A 148 -12.96 -6.58 21.96
CA ARG A 148 -11.79 -6.26 21.13
C ARG A 148 -12.20 -5.75 19.76
N ARG A 149 -13.16 -6.41 19.11
CA ARG A 149 -13.67 -6.00 17.80
C ARG A 149 -14.34 -4.62 17.87
N ALA A 150 -15.16 -4.36 18.89
CA ALA A 150 -15.78 -3.05 19.10
C ALA A 150 -14.74 -1.93 19.33
N SER A 151 -13.67 -2.24 20.05
CA SER A 151 -12.56 -1.29 20.30
C SER A 151 -11.77 -0.97 19.02
N LEU A 152 -11.54 -1.98 18.16
CA LEU A 152 -10.93 -1.79 16.85
C LEU A 152 -11.83 -0.95 15.94
N GLU A 153 -13.14 -1.24 15.91
CA GLU A 153 -14.11 -0.48 15.13
C GLU A 153 -14.13 1.00 15.52
N ALA A 154 -14.19 1.30 16.83
CA ALA A 154 -14.14 2.67 17.34
C ALA A 154 -12.83 3.37 16.92
N SER A 155 -11.70 2.68 17.03
CA SER A 155 -10.40 3.22 16.61
C SER A 155 -10.31 3.43 15.09
N LEU A 156 -10.91 2.55 14.29
CA LEU A 156 -10.99 2.72 12.85
C LEU A 156 -11.82 3.97 12.50
N ARG A 157 -12.99 4.17 13.13
CA ARG A 157 -13.79 5.40 12.95
C ARG A 157 -12.98 6.66 13.27
N GLU A 158 -12.23 6.67 14.37
CA GLU A 158 -11.36 7.80 14.71
C GLU A 158 -10.29 8.06 13.63
N VAL A 159 -9.69 7.01 13.06
CA VAL A 159 -8.74 7.12 11.96
C VAL A 159 -9.40 7.72 10.71
N LEU A 160 -10.60 7.27 10.35
CA LEU A 160 -11.34 7.82 9.20
C LEU A 160 -11.68 9.31 9.41
N PHE A 161 -12.14 9.70 10.59
CA PHE A 161 -12.38 11.11 10.91
C PHE A 161 -11.08 11.94 10.89
N HIS A 162 -9.97 11.37 11.35
CA HIS A 162 -8.67 12.05 11.28
C HIS A 162 -8.25 12.28 9.83
N ILE A 163 -8.47 11.33 8.93
CA ILE A 163 -8.21 11.50 7.49
C ILE A 163 -9.02 12.68 6.93
N ILE A 164 -10.33 12.70 7.18
CA ILE A 164 -11.22 13.78 6.71
C ILE A 164 -10.76 15.14 7.23
N ARG A 165 -10.42 15.22 8.52
CA ARG A 165 -9.92 16.44 9.13
C ARG A 165 -8.62 16.90 8.49
N PHE A 166 -7.64 16.01 8.37
CA PHE A 166 -6.35 16.34 7.75
C PHE A 166 -6.53 16.79 6.30
N VAL A 167 -7.38 16.11 5.54
CA VAL A 167 -7.73 16.46 4.16
C VAL A 167 -8.26 17.90 4.05
N ASN A 168 -9.13 18.30 4.98
CA ASN A 168 -9.74 19.63 5.02
C ASN A 168 -8.76 20.71 5.49
N ASP A 169 -7.94 20.40 6.50
CA ASP A 169 -6.93 21.31 7.06
C ASP A 169 -5.77 21.54 6.09
N LYS A 170 -5.49 20.54 5.24
CA LYS A 170 -4.37 20.49 4.28
C LYS A 170 -4.93 20.36 2.87
N LYS A 171 -5.71 21.35 2.43
CA LYS A 171 -6.24 21.43 1.06
C LYS A 171 -5.38 22.32 0.15
N ASP A 172 -4.68 23.29 0.72
CA ASP A 172 -3.95 24.32 -0.02
C ASP A 172 -2.55 23.86 -0.50
N HIS A 173 -2.08 22.67 -0.07
CA HIS A 173 -0.79 22.11 -0.48
C HIS A 173 -0.89 21.13 -1.65
N ILE A 174 -2.10 20.87 -2.16
CA ILE A 174 -2.32 19.98 -3.30
C ILE A 174 -1.70 20.64 -4.55
N PRO A 175 -0.83 19.95 -5.31
CA PRO A 175 -0.22 20.49 -6.52
C PRO A 175 -1.24 20.86 -7.60
N PRO A 176 -0.86 21.67 -8.61
CA PRO A 176 -1.68 21.88 -9.78
C PRO A 176 -2.02 20.57 -10.50
N ILE A 177 -3.28 20.41 -10.92
CA ILE A 177 -3.74 19.19 -11.60
C ILE A 177 -3.16 19.14 -13.01
N PRO A 178 -2.37 18.10 -13.38
CA PRO A 178 -1.69 18.05 -14.66
C PRO A 178 -2.60 17.69 -15.84
N ASN A 179 -3.64 16.87 -15.63
CA ASN A 179 -4.65 16.48 -16.63
C ASN A 179 -5.94 16.03 -15.91
N ASN A 180 -7.11 16.35 -16.48
CA ASN A 180 -8.42 15.99 -15.90
C ASN A 180 -8.86 14.54 -16.17
N GLU A 181 -8.07 13.79 -16.96
CA GLU A 181 -8.41 12.41 -17.35
C GLU A 181 -8.00 11.35 -16.31
N VAL A 182 -7.21 11.72 -15.29
CA VAL A 182 -6.70 10.78 -14.28
C VAL A 182 -7.39 11.01 -12.95
N ILE A 183 -7.84 9.93 -12.32
CA ILE A 183 -8.62 9.96 -11.07
C ILE A 183 -7.76 10.24 -9.84
N SER A 184 -6.43 10.15 -9.91
CA SER A 184 -5.55 10.43 -8.78
C SER A 184 -4.18 10.94 -9.23
N PHE A 185 -3.52 11.76 -8.41
CA PHE A 185 -2.08 11.97 -8.56
C PHE A 185 -1.32 10.63 -8.54
N PRO A 186 -0.15 10.53 -9.18
CA PRO A 186 0.71 9.38 -9.02
C PRO A 186 0.95 9.07 -7.54
N TYR A 187 0.78 7.81 -7.18
CA TYR A 187 0.92 7.37 -5.80
C TYR A 187 1.63 6.02 -5.71
N GLU A 188 2.22 5.76 -4.55
CA GLU A 188 2.75 4.45 -4.19
C GLU A 188 2.33 4.03 -2.79
N ILE A 189 2.14 2.72 -2.65
CA ILE A 189 1.92 2.08 -1.35
C ILE A 189 3.17 1.27 -1.02
N THR A 190 3.75 1.59 0.12
CA THR A 190 4.98 1.00 0.64
C THR A 190 4.68 0.18 1.88
N ILE A 191 5.15 -1.06 1.85
CA ILE A 191 5.08 -2.05 2.92
C ILE A 191 6.40 -2.02 3.69
N PRO A 192 6.41 -2.31 5.00
CA PRO A 192 7.64 -2.36 5.78
C PRO A 192 8.71 -3.22 5.08
N ARG A 193 9.86 -2.62 4.79
CA ARG A 193 11.06 -3.36 4.43
C ARG A 193 11.87 -3.58 5.71
N ARG A 194 12.29 -4.83 5.94
CA ARG A 194 13.06 -5.36 7.08
C ARG A 194 13.51 -4.31 8.13
N ASN A 195 12.96 -4.46 9.34
CA ASN A 195 13.26 -3.75 10.61
C ASN A 195 12.76 -2.30 10.73
N TRP A 196 11.57 -2.15 11.31
CA TRP A 196 11.20 -0.95 12.08
C TRP A 196 12.09 -0.90 13.32
N SER A 197 13.18 -0.14 13.27
CA SER A 197 13.86 0.34 14.47
C SER A 197 13.32 1.73 14.74
N ALA A 198 12.62 1.88 15.88
CA ALA A 198 12.12 3.16 16.32
C ALA A 198 13.32 4.11 16.52
N GLY A 199 13.48 5.08 15.63
CA GLY A 199 14.55 6.07 15.66
C GLY A 199 14.35 7.09 14.55
N PHE A 200 14.17 8.35 14.96
CA PHE A 200 13.95 9.51 14.09
C PHE A 200 15.00 9.64 12.96
N SER A 201 14.48 9.94 11.77
CA SER A 201 15.08 10.65 10.62
C SER A 201 16.60 10.55 10.38
N LYS A 202 16.96 9.97 9.23
CA LYS A 202 17.71 10.71 8.21
C LYS A 202 17.35 10.17 6.83
N SER A 203 17.16 11.09 5.90
CA SER A 203 16.96 10.85 4.47
C SER A 203 18.06 9.94 3.91
N GLU A 204 17.71 8.71 3.55
CA GLU A 204 18.56 7.84 2.74
C GLU A 204 18.06 7.87 1.30
N THR A 205 18.80 8.59 0.46
CA THR A 205 18.75 8.47 -0.99
C THR A 205 19.05 7.03 -1.37
N ALA A 206 18.02 6.26 -1.68
CA ALA A 206 18.19 4.91 -2.21
C ALA A 206 18.77 4.98 -3.64
N ASN A 207 20.06 4.68 -3.77
CA ASN A 207 20.68 4.31 -5.03
C ASN A 207 20.06 2.98 -5.50
N SER A 208 19.08 3.08 -6.39
CA SER A 208 18.50 1.94 -7.09
C SER A 208 19.41 1.53 -8.24
N THR A 209 20.51 0.83 -7.95
CA THR A 209 21.40 0.28 -9.00
C THR A 209 21.78 -1.18 -8.84
N GLU A 210 21.36 -1.90 -7.80
CA GLU A 210 21.93 -3.25 -7.57
C GLU A 210 20.97 -4.44 -7.47
N LEU A 211 19.67 -4.29 -7.75
CA LEU A 211 18.76 -5.46 -7.79
C LEU A 211 18.07 -5.77 -9.13
N ASN A 212 18.23 -4.92 -10.16
CA ASN A 212 17.67 -5.21 -11.50
C ASN A 212 18.65 -5.93 -12.44
N SER A 213 19.92 -6.13 -12.07
CA SER A 213 20.90 -6.75 -12.97
C SER A 213 20.87 -8.29 -13.00
N ARG A 214 20.05 -8.95 -12.16
CA ARG A 214 20.01 -10.43 -12.10
C ARG A 214 18.75 -11.08 -12.69
N ARG A 215 17.79 -10.30 -13.21
CA ARG A 215 16.59 -10.85 -13.88
C ARG A 215 16.52 -10.61 -15.39
N CYS A 216 17.40 -9.78 -15.96
CA CYS A 216 17.39 -9.49 -17.41
C CYS A 216 18.31 -10.40 -18.25
N PHE A 217 19.03 -11.36 -17.67
CA PHE A 217 19.91 -12.27 -18.42
C PHE A 217 19.27 -13.60 -18.85
N ALA A 218 17.99 -13.85 -18.54
CA ALA A 218 17.34 -15.14 -18.82
C ALA A 218 16.28 -15.10 -19.93
N THR A 219 16.16 -14.01 -20.69
CA THR A 219 15.11 -13.91 -21.75
C THR A 219 15.60 -13.21 -23.03
N ALA A 220 16.88 -13.38 -23.38
CA ALA A 220 17.46 -12.89 -24.63
C ALA A 220 18.32 -13.96 -25.33
N ALA A 221 17.92 -15.23 -25.25
CA ALA A 221 18.55 -16.34 -25.96
C ALA A 221 17.48 -17.26 -26.57
N ALA A 222 16.68 -16.74 -27.51
CA ALA A 222 15.77 -17.55 -28.32
C ALA A 222 15.33 -16.91 -29.65
N ALA A 223 16.06 -15.91 -30.17
CA ALA A 223 15.69 -15.25 -31.43
C ALA A 223 16.91 -14.78 -32.23
N ALA A 224 17.76 -15.72 -32.65
CA ALA A 224 18.80 -15.47 -33.66
C ALA A 224 19.33 -16.80 -34.24
N ALA A 225 18.46 -17.54 -34.93
CA ALA A 225 18.90 -18.60 -35.84
C ALA A 225 17.78 -18.86 -36.84
N VAL A 226 17.83 -18.18 -37.99
CA VAL A 226 17.56 -18.65 -39.35
C VAL A 226 17.57 -17.39 -40.22
N SER A 227 18.68 -17.14 -40.91
CA SER A 227 18.70 -16.29 -42.10
C SER A 227 19.44 -17.07 -43.20
N PRO A 228 18.89 -17.17 -44.42
CA PRO A 228 19.54 -17.87 -45.52
C PRO A 228 20.67 -17.01 -46.13
N PRO A 229 21.64 -17.63 -46.83
CA PRO A 229 22.78 -16.91 -47.41
C PRO A 229 22.38 -16.08 -48.65
N PRO A 230 23.18 -15.05 -49.00
CA PRO A 230 22.90 -14.20 -50.16
C PRO A 230 23.22 -14.89 -51.50
N PRO A 231 22.57 -14.49 -52.61
CA PRO A 231 22.86 -15.05 -53.94
C PRO A 231 24.16 -14.51 -54.52
N SER A 232 24.87 -15.39 -55.23
CA SER A 232 26.11 -15.15 -55.96
C SER A 232 25.90 -14.27 -57.21
N LEU A 233 26.79 -13.30 -57.39
CA LEU A 233 26.94 -12.54 -58.63
C LEU A 233 27.45 -13.43 -59.77
N TYR A 234 26.67 -13.59 -60.83
CA TYR A 234 27.16 -13.93 -62.17
C TYR A 234 26.32 -13.22 -63.24
N GLU A 235 27.05 -12.48 -64.08
CA GLU A 235 26.86 -12.18 -65.52
C GLU A 235 25.46 -11.87 -66.08
N GLN A 236 25.30 -10.69 -66.69
CA GLN A 236 25.22 -10.57 -68.17
C GLN A 236 25.05 -9.10 -68.62
N ASN A 237 25.83 -8.79 -69.66
CA ASN A 237 25.85 -7.62 -70.57
C ASN A 237 26.38 -6.27 -70.08
#